data_AF-A0A0U5BBF0-F1
#
_entry.id   AF-A0A0U5BBF0-F1
#
_cell.length_a   1.000
_cell.length_b   1.000
_cell.length_c   1.000
_cell.angle_alpha   90.00
_cell.angle_beta   90.00
_cell.angle_gamma   90.00
#
_symmetry.space_group_name_H-M   'P 1'
#
loop_
_entity.id
_entity.type
_entity.pdbx_description
1 polymer ?
#
loop_
_entity_poly.entity_id
_entity_poly.type
_entity_poly.pdbx_seq_one_letter_code
_entity_poly.pdbx_strand_id
1 'polypeptide(L)'
;MAFLCLSMLFTIVLGFSYLVYRDQQKHRVVYITNEMLSHPLTNQAVRHYITHIKSADETLHAASWYSMRCAYEQIMQEATIDPKLKKEFKQVLCRQMVV
;
A
#
# COMPACT_ATOMS: atom_id res chain seq x y z
N MET A 1 34.88 19.62 16.45
CA MET A 1 33.76 19.40 17.39
C MET A 1 32.41 19.81 16.77
N ALA A 2 32.21 21.06 16.34
CA ALA A 2 30.91 21.53 15.81
C ALA A 2 30.42 20.80 14.53
N PHE A 3 31.33 20.44 13.62
CA PHE A 3 30.98 19.76 12.36
C PHE A 3 30.41 18.34 12.56
N LEU A 4 30.91 17.61 13.56
CA LEU A 4 30.44 16.26 13.91
C LEU A 4 29.04 16.29 14.55
N CYS A 5 28.73 17.31 15.37
CA CYS A 5 27.38 17.51 15.90
C CYS A 5 26.37 17.83 14.80
N LEU A 6 26.76 18.65 13.82
CA LEU A 6 25.91 18.99 12.66
C LEU A 6 25.60 17.75 11.80
N SER A 7 26.59 16.89 11.54
CA SER A 7 26.34 15.65 10.78
C SER A 7 25.46 14.65 11.54
N MET A 8 25.59 14.55 12.88
CA MET A 8 24.71 13.70 13.69
C MET A 8 23.26 14.20 13.71
N LEU A 9 23.05 15.52 13.86
CA LEU A 9 21.70 16.08 13.79
C LEU A 9 21.07 15.82 12.42
N PHE A 10 21.84 15.93 11.34
CA PHE A 10 21.34 15.68 9.98
C PHE A 10 20.94 14.21 9.77
N THR A 11 21.74 13.24 10.23
CA THR A 11 21.37 11.81 10.15
C THR A 11 20.17 11.45 11.01
N ILE A 12 20.02 12.07 12.19
CA ILE A 12 18.84 11.91 13.04
C ILE A 12 17.59 12.44 12.31
N VAL A 13 17.65 13.64 11.74
CA VAL A 13 16.52 14.25 11.00
C VAL A 13 16.13 13.41 9.78
N LEU A 14 17.12 12.91 9.02
CA LEU A 14 16.86 12.02 7.88
C LEU A 14 16.24 10.69 8.33
N GLY A 15 16.74 10.11 9.43
CA GLY A 15 16.19 8.87 10.00
C GLY A 15 14.74 9.03 10.45
N PHE A 16 14.41 10.10 11.17
CA PHE A 16 13.02 10.39 11.57
C PHE A 16 12.13 10.71 10.37
N SER A 17 12.61 11.46 9.38
CA SER A 17 11.85 11.77 8.16
C SER A 17 11.50 10.49 7.38
N TYR A 18 12.44 9.54 7.31
CA TYR A 18 12.22 8.25 6.68
C TYR A 18 11.19 7.39 7.44
N LEU A 19 11.26 7.36 8.77
CA LEU A 19 10.27 6.65 9.59
C LEU A 19 8.85 7.23 9.43
N VAL A 20 8.72 8.56 9.43
CA VAL A 20 7.43 9.25 9.24
C VAL A 20 6.90 9.01 7.82
N TYR A 21 7.76 9.05 6.81
CA TYR A 21 7.37 8.75 5.42
C TYR A 21 6.81 7.32 5.29
N ARG A 22 7.48 6.34 5.90
CA ARG A 22 7.04 4.94 5.93
C ARG A 22 5.69 4.76 6.64
N ASP A 23 5.49 5.48 7.73
CA ASP A 23 4.23 5.44 8.47
C ASP A 23 3.05 6.04 7.67
N GLN A 24 3.30 7.18 7.01
CA GLN A 24 2.32 7.81 6.12
C GLN A 24 1.93 6.91 4.95
N GLN A 25 2.87 6.19 4.34
CA GLN A 25 2.58 5.24 3.26
C GLN A 25 1.64 4.12 3.71
N LYS A 26 1.85 3.57 4.91
CA LYS A 26 0.95 2.55 5.49
C LYS A 26 -0.47 3.09 5.70
N HIS A 27 -0.59 4.26 6.31
CA HIS A 27 -1.90 4.89 6.54
C HIS A 27 -2.64 5.21 5.24
N ARG A 28 -1.90 5.66 4.21
CA ARG A 28 -2.48 5.97 2.90
C ARG A 28 -3.06 4.74 2.21
N VAL A 29 -2.36 3.60 2.25
CA VAL A 29 -2.88 2.35 1.68
C VAL A 29 -4.11 1.86 2.42
N VAL A 30 -4.13 1.92 3.75
CA VAL A 30 -5.32 1.56 4.54
C VAL A 30 -6.50 2.48 4.21
N TYR A 31 -6.26 3.79 4.11
CA TYR A 31 -7.29 4.77 3.76
C TYR A 31 -7.89 4.48 2.39
N ILE A 32 -7.07 4.31 1.36
CA ILE A 32 -7.53 4.04 -0.02
C ILE A 32 -8.23 2.68 -0.11
N THR A 33 -7.75 1.68 0.65
CA THR A 33 -8.42 0.39 0.74
C THR A 33 -9.82 0.56 1.34
N ASN A 34 -9.94 1.24 2.49
CA ASN A 34 -11.23 1.45 3.13
C ASN A 34 -12.17 2.32 2.29
N GLU A 35 -11.66 3.36 1.64
CA GLU A 35 -12.42 4.22 0.73
C GLU A 35 -12.96 3.42 -0.45
N MET A 36 -12.14 2.56 -1.07
CA MET A 36 -12.57 1.66 -2.14
C MET A 36 -13.65 0.67 -1.67
N LEU A 37 -13.48 0.07 -0.49
CA LEU A 37 -14.45 -0.90 0.05
C LEU A 37 -15.76 -0.23 0.52
N SER A 38 -15.74 1.07 0.79
CA SER A 38 -16.93 1.84 1.16
C SER A 38 -17.82 2.19 -0.05
N HIS A 39 -17.32 2.01 -1.26
CA HIS A 39 -17.99 2.34 -2.52
C HIS A 39 -18.27 1.06 -3.33
N PRO A 40 -19.24 1.08 -4.25
CA PRO A 40 -19.49 -0.07 -5.13
C PRO A 40 -18.21 -0.43 -5.91
N LEU A 41 -17.84 -1.71 -5.85
CA LEU A 41 -16.65 -2.24 -6.49
C LEU A 41 -16.79 -2.15 -8.01
N THR A 42 -16.02 -1.24 -8.61
CA THR A 42 -15.98 -1.07 -10.08
C THR A 42 -14.61 -1.45 -10.63
N ASN A 43 -14.59 -1.85 -11.90
CA ASN A 43 -13.33 -2.14 -12.62
C ASN A 43 -12.34 -0.97 -12.55
N GLN A 44 -12.82 0.28 -12.57
CA GLN A 44 -11.99 1.47 -12.45
C GLN A 44 -11.37 1.60 -11.05
N ALA A 45 -12.16 1.39 -10.00
CA ALA A 45 -11.65 1.42 -8.62
C ALA A 45 -10.59 0.34 -8.39
N VAL A 46 -10.85 -0.90 -8.85
CA VAL A 46 -9.89 -2.00 -8.77
C VAL A 46 -8.59 -1.67 -9.53
N ARG A 47 -8.70 -1.08 -10.72
CA ARG A 47 -7.53 -0.69 -11.52
C ARG A 47 -6.71 0.40 -10.82
N HIS A 48 -7.37 1.41 -10.27
CA HIS A 48 -6.73 2.47 -9.50
C HIS A 48 -5.99 1.89 -8.28
N TYR A 49 -6.63 0.97 -7.58
CA TYR A 49 -6.06 0.29 -6.42
C TYR A 49 -4.84 -0.57 -6.77
N ILE A 50 -4.89 -1.34 -7.86
CA ILE A 50 -3.74 -2.10 -8.40
C ILE A 50 -2.54 -1.16 -8.67
N THR A 51 -2.78 -0.03 -9.34
CA THR A 51 -1.73 0.95 -9.64
C THR A 51 -1.12 1.49 -8.35
N HIS A 52 -1.94 1.76 -7.33
CA HIS A 52 -1.46 2.28 -6.07
C HIS A 52 -0.56 1.30 -5.33
N ILE A 53 -0.97 0.03 -5.27
CA ILE A 53 -0.15 -1.06 -4.68
C ILE A 53 1.14 -1.28 -5.49
N LYS A 54 1.10 -1.16 -6.82
CA LYS A 54 2.31 -1.23 -7.65
C LYS A 54 3.27 -0.07 -7.40
N SER A 55 2.75 1.12 -7.09
CA SER A 55 3.54 2.32 -6.83
C SER A 55 4.09 2.42 -5.40
N ALA A 56 3.64 1.56 -4.50
CA ALA A 56 4.21 1.48 -3.16
C ALA A 56 5.61 0.86 -3.25
N ASP A 57 6.63 1.72 -3.14
CA ASP A 57 8.06 1.37 -3.19
C ASP A 57 8.51 0.51 -1.99
N GLU A 58 7.76 0.57 -0.89
CA GLU A 58 8.02 -0.22 0.31
C GLU A 58 7.05 -1.39 0.43
N THR A 59 7.58 -2.55 0.83
CA THR A 59 6.76 -3.71 1.18
C THR A 59 5.71 -3.29 2.20
N LEU A 60 4.46 -3.55 1.86
CA LEU A 60 3.29 -3.21 2.65
C LEU A 60 3.15 -4.21 3.82
N HIS A 61 4.18 -4.28 4.67
CA HIS A 61 4.27 -5.19 5.81
C HIS A 61 3.03 -5.11 6.71
N ALA A 62 2.54 -6.29 7.10
CA ALA A 62 1.60 -6.69 8.15
C ALA A 62 0.41 -5.77 8.51
N ALA A 63 0.63 -4.48 8.77
CA ALA A 63 -0.41 -3.51 9.11
C ALA A 63 -1.45 -3.32 7.99
N SER A 64 -1.05 -3.50 6.73
CA SER A 64 -1.98 -3.42 5.58
C SER A 64 -2.60 -4.77 5.20
N TRP A 65 -2.06 -5.89 5.70
CA TRP A 65 -2.42 -7.24 5.23
C TRP A 65 -3.89 -7.56 5.47
N TYR A 66 -4.42 -7.17 6.63
CA TYR A 66 -5.84 -7.39 6.94
C TYR A 66 -6.76 -6.65 5.95
N SER A 67 -6.53 -5.36 5.74
CA SER A 67 -7.30 -4.54 4.79
C SER A 67 -7.17 -5.06 3.36
N MET A 68 -5.95 -5.44 2.94
CA MET A 68 -5.69 -6.03 1.63
C MET A 68 -6.39 -7.38 1.45
N ARG A 69 -6.40 -8.21 2.49
CA ARG A 69 -7.11 -9.49 2.47
C ARG A 69 -8.62 -9.29 2.35
N CYS A 70 -9.19 -8.36 3.11
CA CYS A 70 -10.61 -8.01 2.98
C CYS A 70 -10.94 -7.52 1.57
N ALA A 71 -10.10 -6.64 1.00
CA ALA A 71 -10.25 -6.19 -0.39
C ALA A 71 -10.14 -7.35 -1.39
N TYR A 72 -9.22 -8.29 -1.17
CA TYR A 72 -9.10 -9.48 -2.01
C TYR A 72 -10.34 -10.37 -1.96
N GLU A 73 -10.86 -10.67 -0.77
CA GLU A 73 -12.05 -11.50 -0.61
C GLU A 73 -13.25 -10.85 -1.32
N GLN A 74 -13.46 -9.55 -1.15
CA GLN A 74 -14.55 -8.82 -1.81
C GLN A 74 -14.38 -8.75 -3.33
N ILE A 75 -13.21 -8.36 -3.84
CA ILE A 75 -12.95 -8.27 -5.29
C ILE A 75 -13.08 -9.64 -5.97
N MET A 76 -12.66 -10.73 -5.30
CA MET A 76 -12.78 -12.08 -5.85
C MET A 76 -14.22 -12.56 -5.92
N GLN A 77 -15.04 -12.24 -4.90
CA GLN A 77 -16.46 -12.60 -4.85
C GLN A 77 -17.32 -11.78 -5.82
N GLU A 78 -16.90 -10.55 -6.14
CA GLU A 78 -17.67 -9.63 -6.97
C GLU A 78 -17.72 -10.08 -8.44
N ALA A 79 -18.89 -10.45 -8.95
CA ALA A 79 -19.06 -10.96 -10.31
C ALA A 79 -18.90 -9.89 -11.40
N THR A 80 -19.11 -8.62 -11.04
CA THR A 80 -19.04 -7.47 -11.96
C THR A 80 -17.60 -7.07 -12.32
N ILE A 81 -16.61 -7.58 -11.58
CA ILE A 81 -15.18 -7.29 -11.83
C ILE A 81 -14.60 -8.21 -12.91
N ASP A 82 -13.87 -7.62 -13.85
CA ASP A 82 -13.21 -8.31 -14.95
C ASP A 82 -12.25 -9.41 -14.41
N PRO A 83 -12.38 -10.67 -14.86
CA PRO A 83 -11.48 -11.75 -14.47
C PRO A 83 -10.00 -11.46 -14.76
N LYS A 84 -9.68 -10.62 -15.75
CA LYS A 84 -8.31 -10.18 -16.03
C LYS A 84 -7.76 -9.26 -14.92
N LEU A 85 -8.59 -8.33 -14.43
CA LEU A 85 -8.24 -7.45 -13.30
C LEU A 85 -8.02 -8.27 -12.02
N LYS A 86 -8.85 -9.28 -11.77
CA LYS A 86 -8.67 -10.22 -10.65
C LYS A 86 -7.30 -10.92 -10.70
N LYS A 87 -6.92 -11.42 -11.88
CA LYS A 87 -5.60 -12.06 -12.07
C LYS A 87 -4.44 -11.08 -11.83
N GLU A 88 -4.54 -9.87 -12.36
CA GLU A 88 -3.51 -8.83 -12.18
C GLU A 88 -3.37 -8.44 -10.70
N PHE A 89 -4.49 -8.23 -10.02
CA PHE A 89 -4.52 -7.91 -8.59
C PHE A 89 -3.84 -8.99 -7.74
N LYS A 90 -4.14 -10.26 -8.01
CA LYS A 90 -3.51 -11.40 -7.32
C LYS A 90 -2.00 -11.42 -7.52
N GLN A 91 -1.52 -11.18 -8.74
CA GLN A 91 -0.07 -11.14 -9.02
C GLN A 91 0.64 -10.02 -8.26
N VAL A 92 0.02 -8.84 -8.22
CA VAL A 92 0.57 -7.67 -7.53
C VAL A 92 0.62 -7.87 -6.02
N LEU A 93 -0.46 -8.40 -5.43
CA LEU A 93 -0.49 -8.79 -4.02
C LEU A 93 0.61 -9.79 -3.69
N CYS A 94 0.71 -10.90 -4.44
CA CYS A 94 1.75 -11.89 -4.22
C CYS A 94 3.16 -11.28 -4.27
N ARG A 95 3.43 -10.38 -5.22
CA ARG A 95 4.74 -9.69 -5.30
C ARG A 95 5.02 -8.83 -4.08
N GLN A 96 4.01 -8.13 -3.54
CA GLN A 96 4.15 -7.25 -2.38
C GLN A 96 4.23 -8.01 -1.04
N MET A 97 3.83 -9.28 -1.00
CA MET A 97 3.81 -10.12 0.22
C MET A 97 4.95 -11.13 0.34
N VAL A 98 5.62 -11.48 -0.77
CA VAL A 98 6.62 -12.58 -0.84
C VAL A 98 8.07 -12.10 -0.59
N VAL A 99 8.28 -10.83 -0.20
CA VAL A 99 9.62 -10.28 0.09
C VAL A 99 9.79 -9.96 1.58
#